data_AF-A0A931JSB0-F1
#
_entry.id   AF-A0A931JSB0-F1
#
_cell.length_a   1.000
_cell.length_b   1.000
_cell.length_c   1.000
_cell.angle_alpha   90.00
_cell.angle_beta   90.00
_cell.angle_gamma   90.00
#
_symmetry.space_group_name_H-M   'P 1'
#
loop_
_entity.id
_entity.type
_entity.pdbx_description
1 polymer ?
#
loop_
_entity_poly.entity_id
_entity_poly.type
_entity_poly.pdbx_seq_one_letter_code
_entity_poly.pdbx_strand_id
1 'polypeptide(L)'
;MKLIFMRHGEASDNVEQVFSSDNLSCSLLTRDGIQKVQENASKLGRIDKVYYSPIFRTVQTANLVREYMPSVEFVADDRIREIDYGTYNQKKNDSILDDVRRRQKNGDFFVRFGKYGENKFEIYNRLLTFLEDLENENFANNNILIVSHGNIISSLMRILNIKSAHLNKGEFICIDNVDFNEARRTRNELIKITQEYINYREYIVSRVNHSRSRDYLSLVASRRYNDINFSNMVLTELCEGFNDDLKLVFSINKSENIAPTNEVVCVCIFRNFGDFFQKWITHYTDIGVNKFVLINCGETEELDLVKRYIDSLDIDVDVWRWSGVFNCNK
;
A
#
# COMPACT_ATOMS: atom_id res chain seq x y z
N MET A 1 8.62 32.32 -0.05
CA MET A 1 8.02 31.76 -1.29
C MET A 1 6.51 31.92 -1.20
N LYS A 2 5.84 32.21 -2.31
CA LYS A 2 4.38 32.27 -2.37
C LYS A 2 3.87 30.99 -3.02
N LEU A 3 2.97 30.26 -2.34
CA LEU A 3 2.28 29.11 -2.90
C LEU A 3 0.85 29.49 -3.27
N ILE A 4 0.44 29.09 -4.46
CA ILE A 4 -0.90 29.32 -4.98
C ILE A 4 -1.50 27.95 -5.25
N PHE A 5 -2.56 27.59 -4.54
CA PHE A 5 -3.24 26.33 -4.74
C PHE A 5 -4.48 26.56 -5.58
N MET A 6 -4.62 25.83 -6.70
CA MET A 6 -5.81 25.85 -7.54
C MET A 6 -6.40 24.45 -7.60
N ARG A 7 -7.68 24.33 -7.27
CA ARG A 7 -8.42 23.09 -7.50
C ARG A 7 -8.82 23.04 -8.96
N HIS A 8 -8.72 21.87 -9.59
CA HIS A 8 -9.24 21.67 -10.96
C HIS A 8 -10.69 22.17 -11.11
N GLY A 9 -11.06 22.57 -12.32
CA GLY A 9 -12.44 22.92 -12.67
C GLY A 9 -13.42 21.77 -12.42
N GLU A 10 -14.71 22.04 -12.38
CA GLU A 10 -15.70 20.97 -12.24
C GLU A 10 -15.57 19.95 -13.38
N ALA A 11 -15.65 18.66 -13.05
CA ALA A 11 -15.56 17.54 -13.99
C ALA A 11 -16.78 16.60 -13.89
N SER A 12 -16.98 15.73 -14.86
CA SER A 12 -18.11 14.77 -14.93
C SER A 12 -18.33 14.01 -13.61
N ASP A 13 -17.26 13.48 -13.03
CA ASP A 13 -17.33 12.63 -11.82
C ASP A 13 -17.76 13.46 -10.59
N ASN A 14 -17.53 14.79 -10.62
CA ASN A 14 -18.06 15.68 -9.58
C ASN A 14 -19.58 15.86 -9.70
N VAL A 15 -20.11 15.95 -10.92
CA VAL A 15 -21.55 16.04 -11.19
C VAL A 15 -22.24 14.73 -10.79
N GLU A 16 -21.60 13.59 -11.10
CA GLU A 16 -22.09 12.25 -10.77
C GLU A 16 -21.92 11.89 -9.28
N GLN A 17 -21.14 12.69 -8.54
CA GLN A 17 -20.80 12.50 -7.13
C GLN A 17 -20.11 11.16 -6.85
N VAL A 18 -19.22 10.75 -7.76
CA VAL A 18 -18.40 9.55 -7.62
C VAL A 18 -16.95 9.91 -7.33
N PHE A 19 -16.25 9.03 -6.62
CA PHE A 19 -14.81 9.16 -6.42
C PHE A 19 -14.05 8.77 -7.68
N SER A 20 -12.95 9.46 -7.95
CA SER A 20 -12.19 9.32 -9.19
C SER A 20 -10.71 9.56 -8.95
N SER A 21 -9.97 8.46 -8.86
CA SER A 21 -8.56 8.43 -8.48
C SER A 21 -7.59 8.35 -9.66
N ASP A 22 -8.09 8.03 -10.85
CA ASP A 22 -7.28 7.73 -12.03
C ASP A 22 -7.89 8.33 -13.31
N ASN A 23 -7.29 7.98 -14.45
CA ASN A 23 -7.74 8.42 -15.77
C ASN A 23 -8.65 7.39 -16.48
N LEU A 24 -9.01 6.27 -15.84
CA LEU A 24 -9.76 5.18 -16.49
C LEU A 24 -11.20 5.59 -16.82
N SER A 25 -11.82 6.42 -15.98
CA SER A 25 -13.17 6.96 -16.24
C SER A 25 -13.18 8.08 -17.27
N CYS A 26 -12.02 8.54 -17.73
CA CYS A 26 -11.88 9.70 -18.61
C CYS A 26 -12.66 10.92 -18.08
N SER A 27 -12.57 11.20 -16.78
CA SER A 27 -13.22 12.35 -16.17
C SER A 27 -12.66 13.68 -16.67
N LEU A 28 -13.41 14.36 -17.55
CA LEU A 28 -13.04 15.64 -18.14
C LEU A 28 -13.82 16.80 -17.52
N LEU A 29 -13.27 18.00 -17.66
CA LEU A 29 -13.92 19.24 -17.24
C LEU A 29 -15.28 19.43 -17.94
N THR A 30 -16.27 19.89 -17.18
CA THR A 30 -17.56 20.36 -17.73
C THR A 30 -17.38 21.73 -18.39
N ARG A 31 -18.38 22.18 -19.15
CA ARG A 31 -18.38 23.54 -19.74
C ARG A 31 -18.26 24.61 -18.65
N ASP A 32 -19.02 24.46 -17.58
CA ASP A 32 -19.01 25.37 -16.42
C ASP A 32 -17.64 25.33 -15.72
N GLY A 33 -17.04 24.13 -15.61
CA GLY A 33 -15.69 23.95 -15.09
C GLY A 33 -14.63 24.67 -15.91
N ILE A 34 -14.70 24.59 -17.25
CA ILE A 34 -13.79 25.30 -18.17
C ILE A 34 -13.92 26.81 -17.99
N GLN A 35 -15.15 27.33 -18.04
CA GLN A 35 -15.41 28.77 -17.89
C GLN A 35 -14.88 29.29 -16.55
N LYS A 36 -15.19 28.60 -15.45
CA LYS A 36 -14.74 28.99 -14.11
C LYS A 36 -13.21 29.01 -13.99
N VAL A 37 -12.51 28.06 -14.63
CA VAL A 37 -11.04 28.04 -14.66
C VAL A 37 -10.51 29.23 -15.45
N GLN A 38 -11.04 29.50 -16.65
CA GLN A 38 -10.61 30.64 -17.48
C GLN A 38 -10.79 31.98 -16.75
N GLU A 39 -11.95 32.18 -16.12
CA GLU A 39 -12.25 33.38 -15.32
C GLU A 39 -11.30 33.59 -14.13
N ASN A 40 -10.80 32.51 -13.53
CA ASN A 40 -9.88 32.59 -12.41
C ASN A 40 -8.41 32.64 -12.86
N ALA A 41 -8.07 31.98 -13.96
CA ALA A 41 -6.75 32.03 -14.58
C ALA A 41 -6.40 33.46 -14.99
N SER A 42 -7.36 34.22 -15.54
CA SER A 42 -7.17 35.63 -15.89
C SER A 42 -6.91 36.56 -14.69
N LYS A 43 -7.17 36.09 -13.46
CA LYS A 43 -6.96 36.84 -12.21
C LYS A 43 -5.66 36.44 -11.51
N LEU A 44 -4.96 35.43 -12.01
CA LEU A 44 -3.66 35.05 -11.46
C LEU A 44 -2.65 36.18 -11.72
N GLY A 45 -1.88 36.51 -10.68
CA GLY A 45 -0.75 37.42 -10.82
C GLY A 45 0.46 36.73 -11.45
N ARG A 46 1.65 37.28 -11.20
CA ARG A 46 2.92 36.67 -11.60
C ARG A 46 3.02 35.23 -11.08
N ILE A 47 3.29 34.27 -11.96
CA ILE A 47 3.61 32.88 -11.67
C ILE A 47 4.99 32.59 -12.27
N ASP A 48 5.85 31.91 -11.52
CA ASP A 48 7.20 31.56 -11.99
C ASP A 48 7.28 30.09 -12.43
N LYS A 49 6.48 29.22 -11.80
CA LYS A 49 6.43 27.79 -12.12
C LYS A 49 5.08 27.20 -11.74
N VAL A 50 4.63 26.21 -12.50
CA VAL A 50 3.41 25.46 -12.25
C VAL A 50 3.71 23.98 -12.04
N TYR A 51 3.21 23.41 -10.95
CA TYR A 51 3.11 21.97 -10.75
C TYR A 51 1.65 21.53 -10.91
N TYR A 52 1.41 20.42 -11.60
CA TYR A 52 0.05 19.92 -11.79
C TYR A 52 -0.03 18.39 -11.70
N SER A 53 -1.15 17.88 -11.21
CA SER A 53 -1.39 16.44 -11.17
C SER A 53 -1.60 15.87 -12.59
N PRO A 54 -1.14 14.63 -12.87
CA PRO A 54 -1.28 14.01 -14.19
C PRO A 54 -2.70 13.50 -14.53
N ILE A 55 -3.70 13.72 -13.67
CA ILE A 55 -5.10 13.35 -13.94
C ILE A 55 -5.73 14.30 -14.97
N PHE A 56 -6.53 13.79 -15.92
CA PHE A 56 -7.00 14.56 -17.08
C PHE A 56 -7.68 15.89 -16.73
N ARG A 57 -8.56 15.94 -15.72
CA ARG A 57 -9.18 17.20 -15.27
C ARG A 57 -8.17 18.24 -14.76
N THR A 58 -7.09 17.82 -14.10
CA THR A 58 -6.00 18.73 -13.68
C THR A 58 -5.12 19.11 -14.87
N VAL A 59 -4.89 18.20 -15.82
CA VAL A 59 -4.18 18.49 -17.09
C VAL A 59 -4.94 19.53 -17.91
N GLN A 60 -6.25 19.37 -18.08
CA GLN A 60 -7.09 20.34 -18.78
C GLN A 60 -7.09 21.70 -18.08
N THR A 61 -7.19 21.72 -16.75
CA THR A 61 -7.09 22.95 -15.96
C THR A 61 -5.73 23.63 -16.18
N ALA A 62 -4.63 22.87 -16.12
CA ALA A 62 -3.28 23.41 -16.33
C ALA A 62 -3.09 23.96 -17.75
N ASN A 63 -3.64 23.28 -18.77
CA ASN A 63 -3.60 23.77 -20.15
C ASN A 63 -4.35 25.08 -20.33
N LEU A 64 -5.54 25.23 -19.74
CA LEU A 64 -6.28 26.50 -19.75
C LEU A 64 -5.50 27.62 -19.06
N VAL A 65 -4.83 27.33 -17.94
CA VAL A 65 -3.98 28.31 -17.26
C VAL A 65 -2.78 28.71 -18.13
N ARG A 66 -2.18 27.75 -18.86
CA ARG A 66 -1.02 27.99 -19.74
C ARG A 66 -1.30 29.02 -20.83
N GLU A 67 -2.54 29.11 -21.31
CA GLU A 67 -2.94 30.13 -22.31
C GLU A 67 -2.70 31.57 -21.82
N TYR A 68 -2.76 31.81 -20.50
CA TYR A 68 -2.52 33.11 -19.89
C TYR A 68 -1.06 33.35 -19.50
N MET A 69 -0.22 32.33 -19.51
CA MET A 69 1.19 32.40 -19.09
C MET A 69 2.08 31.45 -19.92
N PRO A 70 2.21 31.69 -21.24
CA PRO A 70 2.84 30.74 -22.17
C PRO A 70 4.35 30.55 -21.95
N SER A 71 5.02 31.47 -21.24
CA SER A 71 6.46 31.41 -20.96
C SER A 71 6.81 30.69 -19.65
N VAL A 72 5.82 30.30 -18.85
CA VAL A 72 6.02 29.66 -17.54
C VAL A 72 6.25 28.16 -17.72
N GLU A 73 7.14 27.58 -16.93
CA GLU A 73 7.36 26.13 -16.90
C GLU A 73 6.19 25.41 -16.21
N PHE A 74 5.70 24.35 -16.83
CA PHE A 74 4.65 23.48 -16.29
C PHE A 74 5.19 22.06 -16.12
N VAL A 75 5.18 21.57 -14.89
CA VAL A 75 5.72 20.26 -14.51
C VAL A 75 4.60 19.37 -13.99
N ALA A 76 4.41 18.22 -14.63
CA ALA A 76 3.52 17.20 -14.10
C ALA A 76 4.19 16.52 -12.90
N ASP A 77 3.47 16.35 -11.80
CA ASP A 77 3.98 15.64 -10.63
C ASP A 77 2.94 14.65 -10.10
N ASP A 78 3.29 13.36 -10.12
CA ASP A 78 2.40 12.28 -9.68
C ASP A 78 2.08 12.37 -8.19
N ARG A 79 2.98 12.94 -7.37
CA ARG A 79 2.81 13.01 -5.92
C ARG A 79 1.69 13.93 -5.48
N ILE A 80 1.15 14.76 -6.38
CA ILE A 80 -0.03 15.61 -6.13
C ILE A 80 -1.29 15.11 -6.85
N ARG A 81 -1.31 13.85 -7.33
CA ARG A 81 -2.52 13.18 -7.84
C ARG A 81 -3.55 12.96 -6.74
N GLU A 82 -4.81 12.77 -7.14
CA GLU A 82 -5.92 12.50 -6.20
C GLU A 82 -5.65 11.25 -5.37
N ILE A 83 -6.27 11.18 -4.20
CA ILE A 83 -6.23 10.01 -3.32
C ILE A 83 -6.67 8.76 -4.09
N ASP A 84 -5.91 7.68 -3.95
CA ASP A 84 -6.32 6.35 -4.41
C ASP A 84 -7.40 5.79 -3.47
N TYR A 85 -8.64 5.76 -3.96
CA TYR A 85 -9.78 5.24 -3.22
C TYR A 85 -9.96 3.73 -3.36
N GLY A 86 -9.06 3.03 -4.07
CA GLY A 86 -9.07 1.59 -4.24
C GLY A 86 -10.42 1.08 -4.74
N THR A 87 -11.05 0.19 -3.97
CA THR A 87 -12.35 -0.40 -4.32
C THR A 87 -13.51 0.60 -4.33
N TYR A 88 -13.30 1.85 -3.88
CA TYR A 88 -14.27 2.93 -3.91
C TYR A 88 -14.12 3.85 -5.13
N ASN A 89 -13.14 3.62 -6.01
CA ASN A 89 -13.06 4.35 -7.27
C ASN A 89 -14.33 4.10 -8.10
N GLN A 90 -14.87 5.17 -8.72
CA GLN A 90 -16.13 5.19 -9.47
C GLN A 90 -17.37 4.81 -8.65
N LYS A 91 -17.31 4.94 -7.32
CA LYS A 91 -18.46 4.75 -6.43
C LYS A 91 -18.83 6.03 -5.71
N LYS A 92 -20.09 6.10 -5.29
CA LYS A 92 -20.57 7.15 -4.38
C LYS A 92 -20.07 6.89 -2.95
N ASN A 93 -20.19 7.92 -2.12
CA ASN A 93 -19.86 7.81 -0.71
C ASN A 93 -20.75 6.81 0.04
N ASP A 94 -20.16 6.09 0.98
CA ASP A 94 -20.86 5.21 1.91
C ASP A 94 -20.31 5.37 3.34
N SER A 95 -20.98 4.71 4.29
CA SER A 95 -20.63 4.78 5.71
C SER A 95 -19.29 4.13 6.05
N ILE A 96 -18.82 3.16 5.26
CA ILE A 96 -17.55 2.48 5.48
C ILE A 96 -16.40 3.43 5.13
N LEU A 97 -16.52 4.11 4.00
CA LEU A 97 -15.54 5.12 3.57
C LEU A 97 -15.47 6.28 4.57
N ASP A 98 -16.61 6.70 5.12
CA ASP A 98 -16.65 7.72 6.18
C ASP A 98 -15.98 7.25 7.49
N ASP A 99 -16.14 5.97 7.88
CA ASP A 99 -15.40 5.40 9.02
C ASP A 99 -13.89 5.44 8.78
N VAL A 100 -13.42 5.02 7.60
CA VAL A 100 -11.99 5.06 7.25
C VAL A 100 -11.46 6.49 7.35
N ARG A 101 -12.15 7.48 6.79
CA ARG A 101 -11.75 8.90 6.90
C ARG A 101 -11.70 9.39 8.34
N ARG A 102 -12.70 9.01 9.15
CA ARG A 102 -12.72 9.36 10.58
C ARG A 102 -11.55 8.72 11.32
N ARG A 103 -11.23 7.45 11.07
CA ARG A 103 -10.07 6.77 11.67
C ARG A 103 -8.76 7.43 11.27
N GLN A 104 -8.58 7.74 9.99
CA GLN A 104 -7.41 8.49 9.50
C GLN A 104 -7.29 9.87 10.17
N LYS A 105 -8.41 10.59 10.32
CA LYS A 105 -8.46 11.87 11.03
C LYS A 105 -8.06 11.71 12.50
N ASN A 106 -8.47 10.62 13.14
CA ASN A 106 -8.21 10.31 14.55
C ASN A 106 -6.83 9.67 14.81
N GLY A 107 -5.97 9.58 13.81
CA GLY A 107 -4.57 9.14 13.98
C GLY A 107 -4.29 7.70 13.55
N ASP A 108 -5.24 6.98 12.95
CA ASP A 108 -4.94 5.70 12.29
C ASP A 108 -4.29 5.97 10.93
N PHE A 109 -2.96 5.99 10.90
CA PHE A 109 -2.21 6.31 9.67
C PHE A 109 -2.19 5.17 8.65
N PHE A 110 -2.49 3.94 9.07
CA PHE A 110 -2.29 2.73 8.27
C PHE A 110 -3.59 2.11 7.76
N VAL A 111 -4.76 2.55 8.24
CA VAL A 111 -6.05 2.16 7.65
C VAL A 111 -6.19 2.68 6.21
N ARG A 112 -6.54 1.76 5.30
CA ARG A 112 -6.60 1.98 3.85
C ARG A 112 -8.02 2.25 3.36
N PHE A 113 -8.12 2.96 2.24
CA PHE A 113 -9.37 3.02 1.48
C PHE A 113 -9.63 1.71 0.75
N GLY A 114 -10.50 0.88 1.33
CA GLY A 114 -10.77 -0.45 0.82
C GLY A 114 -9.55 -1.35 0.99
N LYS A 115 -9.41 -2.36 0.13
CA LYS A 115 -8.24 -3.26 0.19
C LYS A 115 -6.98 -2.57 -0.36
N TYR A 116 -7.08 -1.94 -1.53
CA TYR A 116 -5.94 -1.48 -2.33
C TYR A 116 -5.70 0.04 -2.36
N GLY A 117 -6.59 0.83 -1.77
CA GLY A 117 -6.43 2.29 -1.76
C GLY A 117 -5.35 2.76 -0.79
N GLU A 118 -5.07 4.05 -0.89
CA GLU A 118 -4.09 4.73 -0.06
C GLU A 118 -4.52 4.76 1.41
N ASN A 119 -3.54 4.71 2.30
CA ASN A 119 -3.71 5.15 3.68
C ASN A 119 -3.14 6.56 3.89
N LYS A 120 -3.38 7.13 5.08
CA LYS A 120 -2.92 8.48 5.41
C LYS A 120 -1.39 8.58 5.43
N PHE A 121 -0.69 7.53 5.85
CA PHE A 121 0.79 7.49 5.81
C PHE A 121 1.29 7.71 4.38
N GLU A 122 0.78 6.96 3.40
CA GLU A 122 1.19 7.06 1.99
C GLU A 122 0.92 8.45 1.41
N ILE A 123 -0.28 8.98 1.64
CA ILE A 123 -0.68 10.33 1.19
C ILE A 123 0.27 11.38 1.77
N TYR A 124 0.49 11.36 3.09
CA TYR A 124 1.36 12.33 3.74
C TYR A 124 2.81 12.18 3.27
N ASN A 125 3.30 10.94 3.14
CA ASN A 125 4.67 10.68 2.72
C ASN A 125 4.95 11.27 1.33
N ARG A 126 4.10 11.00 0.33
CA ARG A 126 4.32 11.55 -1.03
C ARG A 126 4.20 13.08 -1.09
N LEU A 127 3.26 13.67 -0.33
CA LEU A 127 3.09 15.12 -0.29
C LEU A 127 4.23 15.83 0.43
N LEU A 128 4.77 15.19 1.47
CA LEU A 128 5.97 15.66 2.17
C LEU A 128 7.18 15.64 1.25
N THR A 129 7.40 14.55 0.49
CA THR A 129 8.47 14.49 -0.51
C THR A 129 8.29 15.56 -1.60
N PHE A 130 7.06 15.77 -2.07
CA PHE A 130 6.78 16.86 -3.01
C PHE A 130 7.14 18.23 -2.43
N LEU A 131 6.78 18.53 -1.18
CA LEU A 131 7.09 19.82 -0.55
C LEU A 131 8.60 20.01 -0.31
N GLU A 132 9.36 18.94 -0.05
CA GLU A 132 10.83 19.01 0.03
C GLU A 132 11.44 19.43 -1.29
N ASP A 133 11.10 18.73 -2.36
CA ASP A 133 11.67 19.01 -3.68
C ASP A 133 11.22 20.38 -4.16
N LEU A 134 9.95 20.75 -3.91
CA LEU A 134 9.44 22.07 -4.21
C LEU A 134 10.25 23.16 -3.48
N GLU A 135 10.59 22.98 -2.20
CA GLU A 135 11.40 23.94 -1.46
C GLU A 135 12.84 24.00 -1.98
N ASN A 136 13.43 22.84 -2.30
CA ASN A 136 14.84 22.72 -2.71
C ASN A 136 15.09 23.19 -4.15
N GLU A 137 14.13 22.99 -5.05
CA GLU A 137 14.26 23.28 -6.49
C GLU A 137 13.82 24.69 -6.88
N ASN A 138 13.25 25.46 -5.95
CA ASN A 138 12.69 26.78 -6.24
C ASN A 138 13.30 27.85 -5.32
N PHE A 139 13.32 29.10 -5.81
CA PHE A 139 13.87 30.23 -5.09
C PHE A 139 12.86 30.79 -4.07
N ALA A 140 13.38 31.38 -2.99
CA ALA A 140 12.56 31.92 -1.90
C ALA A 140 11.56 33.01 -2.36
N ASN A 141 11.80 33.70 -3.48
CA ASN A 141 10.91 34.72 -4.04
C ASN A 141 9.99 34.21 -5.17
N ASN A 142 9.97 32.89 -5.43
CA ASN A 142 9.09 32.35 -6.46
C ASN A 142 7.61 32.36 -6.05
N ASN A 143 6.77 32.57 -7.06
CA ASN A 143 5.32 32.38 -7.02
C ASN A 143 4.99 31.06 -7.73
N ILE A 144 4.71 30.02 -6.94
CA ILE A 144 4.48 28.66 -7.44
C ILE A 144 2.99 28.36 -7.45
N LEU A 145 2.46 27.97 -8.62
CA LEU A 145 1.08 27.48 -8.75
C LEU A 145 1.04 25.95 -8.67
N ILE A 146 0.15 25.41 -7.85
CA ILE A 146 -0.09 23.98 -7.68
C ILE A 146 -1.53 23.69 -8.11
N VAL A 147 -1.70 23.01 -9.24
CA VAL A 147 -3.01 22.59 -9.76
C VAL A 147 -3.28 21.13 -9.36
N SER A 148 -4.20 20.93 -8.43
CA SER A 148 -4.47 19.61 -7.84
C SER A 148 -5.96 19.44 -7.48
N HIS A 149 -6.24 18.56 -6.53
CA HIS A 149 -7.57 18.12 -6.14
C HIS A 149 -7.93 18.64 -4.76
N GLY A 150 -9.23 18.65 -4.43
CA GLY A 150 -9.72 19.25 -3.19
C GLY A 150 -9.08 18.66 -1.92
N ASN A 151 -9.02 17.33 -1.84
CA ASN A 151 -8.48 16.63 -0.67
C ASN A 151 -6.94 16.74 -0.59
N ILE A 152 -6.27 16.74 -1.74
CA ILE A 152 -4.81 16.88 -1.81
C ILE A 152 -4.37 18.27 -1.39
N ILE A 153 -5.02 19.32 -1.91
CA ILE A 153 -4.77 20.71 -1.50
C ILE A 153 -5.03 20.87 -0.01
N SER A 154 -6.16 20.35 0.48
CA SER A 154 -6.49 20.37 1.91
C SER A 154 -5.44 19.63 2.77
N SER A 155 -4.79 18.60 2.24
CA SER A 155 -3.72 17.86 2.93
C SER A 155 -2.41 18.63 2.92
N LEU A 156 -2.01 19.20 1.79
CA LEU A 156 -0.83 20.08 1.67
C LEU A 156 -0.93 21.27 2.63
N MET A 157 -2.09 21.94 2.64
CA MET A 157 -2.33 23.06 3.55
C MET A 157 -2.24 22.64 5.02
N ARG A 158 -2.75 21.45 5.37
CA ARG A 158 -2.64 20.92 6.74
C ARG A 158 -1.20 20.59 7.14
N ILE A 159 -0.41 20.01 6.24
CA ILE A 159 1.02 19.73 6.45
C ILE A 159 1.79 21.04 6.70
N LEU A 160 1.41 22.11 6.01
CA LEU A 160 1.98 23.45 6.17
C LEU A 160 1.33 24.27 7.31
N ASN A 161 0.43 23.67 8.10
CA ASN A 161 -0.32 24.33 9.17
C ASN A 161 -1.11 25.59 8.73
N ILE A 162 -1.60 25.60 7.50
CA ILE A 162 -2.41 26.68 6.92
C ILE A 162 -3.89 26.36 7.13
N LYS A 163 -4.60 27.24 7.82
CA LYS A 163 -6.06 27.15 8.02
C LYS A 163 -6.78 27.79 6.84
N SER A 164 -7.58 27.02 6.11
CA SER A 164 -8.43 27.52 5.03
C SER A 164 -9.71 26.70 4.91
N ALA A 165 -10.75 27.32 4.36
CA ALA A 165 -11.92 26.62 3.88
C ALA A 165 -11.57 25.70 2.70
N HIS A 166 -12.42 24.71 2.47
CA HIS A 166 -12.28 23.83 1.31
C HIS A 166 -12.45 24.64 0.01
N LEU A 167 -11.47 24.52 -0.88
CA LEU A 167 -11.46 25.26 -2.15
C LEU A 167 -12.54 24.73 -3.11
N ASN A 168 -13.31 25.64 -3.72
CA ASN A 168 -14.29 25.27 -4.73
C ASN A 168 -13.59 24.87 -6.05
N LYS A 169 -14.32 24.18 -6.93
CA LYS A 169 -13.76 23.73 -8.21
C LYS A 169 -13.43 24.94 -9.09
N GLY A 170 -12.25 24.94 -9.69
CA GLY A 170 -11.74 26.03 -10.53
C GLY A 170 -11.32 27.30 -9.78
N GLU A 171 -11.41 27.33 -8.44
CA GLU A 171 -10.94 28.45 -7.63
C GLU A 171 -9.50 28.24 -7.16
N PHE A 172 -8.84 29.34 -6.77
CA PHE A 172 -7.50 29.32 -6.21
C PHE A 172 -7.40 30.13 -4.91
N ILE A 173 -6.40 29.80 -4.10
CA ILE A 173 -6.01 30.56 -2.91
C ILE A 173 -4.51 30.85 -2.96
N CYS A 174 -4.14 32.07 -2.54
CA CYS A 174 -2.76 32.52 -2.47
C CYS A 174 -2.28 32.52 -1.02
N ILE A 175 -1.14 31.90 -0.75
CA ILE A 175 -0.48 31.89 0.55
C ILE A 175 0.91 32.50 0.39
N ASP A 176 1.09 33.65 1.01
CA ASP A 176 2.37 34.37 1.02
C ASP A 176 3.26 33.89 2.17
N ASN A 177 4.58 33.94 1.97
CA ASN A 177 5.58 33.61 2.99
C ASN A 177 5.38 32.25 3.68
N VAL A 178 5.18 31.20 2.89
CA VAL A 178 4.98 29.83 3.40
C VAL A 178 6.18 29.37 4.25
N ASP A 179 5.88 28.89 5.46
CA ASP A 179 6.86 28.30 6.38
C ASP A 179 6.94 26.78 6.20
N PHE A 180 8.03 26.32 5.57
CA PHE A 180 8.29 24.90 5.36
C PHE A 180 8.79 24.18 6.62
N ASN A 181 9.06 24.88 7.73
CA ASN A 181 9.38 24.22 9.00
C ASN A 181 8.21 23.36 9.52
N GLU A 182 6.97 23.74 9.21
CA GLU A 182 5.78 22.93 9.55
C GLU A 182 5.75 21.60 8.78
N ALA A 183 6.18 21.60 7.50
CA ALA A 183 6.34 20.37 6.73
C ALA A 183 7.43 19.48 7.33
N ARG A 184 8.58 20.05 7.72
CA ARG A 184 9.66 19.30 8.41
C ARG A 184 9.19 18.72 9.75
N ARG A 185 8.40 19.48 10.53
CA ARG A 185 7.81 19.00 11.79
C ARG A 185 6.89 17.82 11.53
N THR A 186 6.01 17.93 10.53
CA THR A 186 5.10 16.85 10.12
C THR A 186 5.86 15.61 9.66
N ARG A 187 6.99 15.77 8.94
CA ARG A 187 7.88 14.63 8.59
C ARG A 187 8.43 13.93 9.82
N ASN A 188 8.92 14.69 10.80
CA ASN A 188 9.45 14.12 12.04
C ASN A 188 8.36 13.35 12.82
N GLU A 189 7.12 13.84 12.81
CA GLU A 189 5.97 13.12 13.39
C GLU A 189 5.67 11.82 12.63
N LEU A 190 5.69 11.85 11.30
CA LEU A 190 5.47 10.67 10.47
C LEU A 190 6.54 9.59 10.69
N ILE A 191 7.80 9.99 10.90
CA ILE A 191 8.91 9.09 11.27
C ILE A 191 8.63 8.42 12.63
N LYS A 192 8.16 9.17 13.63
CA LYS A 192 7.82 8.62 14.95
C LYS A 192 6.67 7.62 14.86
N ILE A 193 5.59 7.96 14.16
CA ILE A 193 4.45 7.06 13.91
C ILE A 193 4.90 5.76 13.23
N THR A 194 5.81 5.89 12.26
CA THR A 194 6.38 4.73 11.56
C THR A 194 7.17 3.84 12.52
N GLN A 195 8.03 4.43 13.35
CA GLN A 195 8.83 3.68 14.32
C GLN A 195 7.95 2.99 15.37
N GLU A 196 6.91 3.66 15.88
CA GLU A 196 5.95 3.07 16.82
C GLU A 196 5.23 1.86 16.21
N TYR A 197 4.83 1.96 14.94
CA TYR A 197 4.18 0.86 14.22
C TYR A 197 5.14 -0.31 13.97
N ILE A 198 6.40 -0.03 13.62
CA ILE A 198 7.45 -1.05 13.48
C ILE A 198 7.71 -1.73 14.83
N ASN A 199 7.85 -0.98 15.93
CA ASN A 199 8.06 -1.53 17.26
C ASN A 199 6.91 -2.48 17.67
N TYR A 200 5.67 -2.13 17.33
CA TYR A 200 4.54 -3.03 17.56
C TYR A 200 4.67 -4.35 16.77
N ARG A 201 5.17 -4.29 15.54
CA ARG A 201 5.42 -5.49 14.72
C ARG A 201 6.60 -6.30 15.24
N GLU A 202 7.66 -5.65 15.72
CA GLU A 202 8.77 -6.32 16.41
C GLU A 202 8.30 -7.01 17.68
N TYR A 203 7.35 -6.42 18.42
CA TYR A 203 6.72 -7.08 19.56
C TYR A 203 5.95 -8.35 19.14
N ILE A 204 5.25 -8.36 18.00
CA ILE A 204 4.64 -9.58 17.46
C ILE A 204 5.72 -10.65 17.19
N VAL A 205 6.80 -10.25 16.50
CA VAL A 205 7.92 -11.15 16.16
C VAL A 205 8.63 -11.69 17.41
N SER A 206 8.69 -10.91 18.50
CA SER A 206 9.35 -11.32 19.76
C SER A 206 8.74 -12.58 20.37
N ARG A 207 7.50 -12.93 19.99
CA ARG A 207 6.80 -14.14 20.44
C ARG A 207 7.33 -15.41 19.78
N VAL A 208 8.14 -15.32 18.73
CA VAL A 208 8.71 -16.49 18.03
C VAL A 208 9.83 -17.11 18.86
N ASN A 209 9.74 -18.41 19.15
CA ASN A 209 10.68 -19.12 20.03
C ASN A 209 12.07 -19.30 19.42
N HIS A 210 12.16 -19.47 18.10
CA HIS A 210 13.41 -19.77 17.39
C HIS A 210 14.19 -18.49 17.00
N SER A 211 15.41 -18.31 17.53
CA SER A 211 16.21 -17.08 17.38
C SER A 211 16.51 -16.71 15.93
N ARG A 212 16.98 -17.67 15.12
CA ARG A 212 17.32 -17.41 13.70
C ARG A 212 16.11 -17.00 12.86
N SER A 213 14.94 -17.56 13.18
CA SER A 213 13.68 -17.18 12.51
C SER A 213 13.23 -15.80 12.94
N ARG A 214 13.40 -15.47 14.23
CA ARG A 214 13.09 -14.16 14.79
C ARG A 214 13.88 -13.03 14.11
N ASP A 215 15.17 -13.22 13.87
CA ASP A 215 16.01 -12.21 13.20
C ASP A 215 15.53 -11.93 11.76
N TYR A 216 15.24 -12.99 11.00
CA TYR A 216 14.68 -12.85 9.66
C TYR A 216 13.31 -12.16 9.68
N LEU A 217 12.41 -12.60 10.56
CA LEU A 217 11.08 -12.02 10.68
C LEU A 217 11.10 -10.56 11.15
N SER A 218 12.06 -10.17 11.98
CA SER A 218 12.25 -8.78 12.40
C SER A 218 12.63 -7.88 11.22
N LEU A 219 13.51 -8.36 10.34
CA LEU A 219 13.86 -7.67 9.10
C LEU A 219 12.64 -7.51 8.18
N VAL A 220 11.83 -8.56 8.04
CA VAL A 220 10.61 -8.51 7.22
C VAL A 220 9.58 -7.56 7.85
N ALA A 221 9.35 -7.67 9.16
CA ALA A 221 8.39 -6.85 9.91
C ALA A 221 8.70 -5.36 9.82
N SER A 222 9.97 -4.98 9.91
CA SER A 222 10.44 -3.59 9.83
C SER A 222 10.46 -3.03 8.40
N ARG A 223 10.77 -3.85 7.37
CA ARG A 223 10.82 -3.38 5.97
C ARG A 223 9.47 -3.40 5.27
N ARG A 224 8.58 -4.32 5.64
CA ARG A 224 7.28 -4.56 4.99
C ARG A 224 6.11 -4.07 5.84
N TYR A 225 6.35 -3.11 6.74
CA TYR A 225 5.33 -2.65 7.69
C TYR A 225 4.08 -2.07 7.01
N ASN A 226 4.24 -1.41 5.87
CA ASN A 226 3.13 -0.86 5.10
C ASN A 226 2.76 -1.70 3.86
N ASP A 227 3.30 -2.92 3.73
CA ASP A 227 2.98 -3.80 2.60
C ASP A 227 1.53 -4.29 2.73
N ILE A 228 0.75 -4.05 1.68
CA ILE A 228 -0.68 -4.36 1.61
C ILE A 228 -1.00 -5.85 1.82
N ASN A 229 -0.09 -6.73 1.40
CA ASN A 229 -0.26 -8.17 1.53
C ASN A 229 0.32 -8.70 2.85
N PHE A 230 0.91 -7.85 3.69
CA PHE A 230 1.62 -8.24 4.90
C PHE A 230 1.17 -7.43 6.14
N SER A 231 -0.14 -7.49 6.40
CA SER A 231 -0.78 -6.84 7.54
C SER A 231 -0.28 -7.39 8.88
N ASN A 232 -0.63 -6.72 9.98
CA ASN A 232 -0.33 -7.23 11.33
C ASN A 232 -1.01 -8.58 11.62
N MET A 233 -2.16 -8.86 10.99
CA MET A 233 -2.83 -10.16 11.09
C MET A 233 -1.99 -11.25 10.44
N VAL A 234 -1.56 -11.03 9.19
CA VAL A 234 -0.69 -11.97 8.44
C VAL A 234 0.65 -12.17 9.17
N LEU A 235 1.25 -11.10 9.70
CA LEU A 235 2.47 -11.22 10.50
C LEU A 235 2.25 -12.04 11.77
N THR A 236 1.10 -11.86 12.44
CA THR A 236 0.76 -12.61 13.66
C THR A 236 0.60 -14.09 13.35
N GLU A 237 -0.20 -14.43 12.34
CA GLU A 237 -0.41 -15.81 11.89
C GLU A 237 0.91 -16.48 11.47
N LEU A 238 1.77 -15.75 10.75
CA LEU A 238 3.10 -16.24 10.40
C LEU A 238 3.94 -16.53 11.65
N CYS A 239 3.96 -15.62 12.63
CA CYS A 239 4.72 -15.81 13.87
C CYS A 239 4.16 -16.97 14.72
N GLU A 240 2.84 -17.16 14.73
CA GLU A 240 2.19 -18.32 15.36
C GLU A 240 2.64 -19.62 14.68
N GLY A 241 2.69 -19.64 13.35
CA GLY A 241 3.20 -20.79 12.58
C GLY A 241 4.65 -21.16 12.91
N PHE A 242 5.51 -20.19 13.20
CA PHE A 242 6.88 -20.46 13.65
C PHE A 242 6.99 -20.99 15.10
N ASN A 243 5.91 -20.91 15.87
CA ASN A 243 5.81 -21.47 17.21
C ASN A 243 5.11 -22.82 17.26
N ASP A 244 4.61 -23.29 16.12
CA ASP A 244 3.91 -24.57 16.05
C ASP A 244 4.81 -25.74 16.45
N ASP A 245 4.25 -26.64 17.25
CA ASP A 245 4.90 -27.88 17.67
C ASP A 245 4.83 -28.91 16.53
N LEU A 246 5.78 -28.79 15.60
CA LEU A 246 6.02 -29.77 14.53
C LEU A 246 6.91 -30.90 15.07
N LYS A 247 6.39 -32.12 15.04
CA LYS A 247 7.13 -33.33 15.45
C LYS A 247 7.47 -34.17 14.23
N LEU A 248 8.75 -34.39 13.99
CA LEU A 248 9.18 -35.35 12.97
C LEU A 248 8.66 -36.74 13.37
N VAL A 249 7.85 -37.35 12.50
CA VAL A 249 7.31 -38.69 12.68
C VAL A 249 8.30 -39.70 12.15
N PHE A 250 8.74 -39.51 10.91
CA PHE A 250 9.81 -40.28 10.29
C PHE A 250 10.46 -39.49 9.17
N SER A 251 11.70 -39.86 8.86
CA SER A 251 12.46 -39.37 7.73
C SER A 251 13.01 -40.56 6.97
N ILE A 252 12.88 -40.55 5.65
CA ILE A 252 13.49 -41.53 4.75
C ILE A 252 14.67 -40.80 4.13
N ASN A 253 15.74 -40.62 4.90
CA ASN A 253 16.97 -39.98 4.46
C ASN A 253 17.84 -41.01 3.75
N LYS A 254 17.97 -40.90 2.41
CA LYS A 254 19.11 -41.52 1.70
C LYS A 254 20.31 -40.55 1.63
N SER A 255 20.12 -39.28 1.97
CA SER A 255 21.17 -38.27 2.13
C SER A 255 20.94 -37.47 3.43
N GLU A 256 21.99 -37.22 4.22
CA GLU A 256 21.88 -36.67 5.59
C GLU A 256 21.32 -35.23 5.70
N ASN A 257 21.02 -34.56 4.58
CA ASN A 257 20.45 -33.22 4.56
C ASN A 257 19.57 -33.00 3.33
N ILE A 258 18.25 -32.86 3.52
CA ILE A 258 17.33 -32.50 2.42
C ILE A 258 17.62 -31.10 1.84
N ALA A 259 18.46 -30.25 2.47
CA ALA A 259 19.04 -29.06 1.82
C ALA A 259 20.49 -28.78 2.28
N PRO A 260 21.45 -28.56 1.34
CA PRO A 260 21.53 -27.28 0.61
C PRO A 260 21.93 -27.45 -0.87
N THR A 261 21.12 -28.15 -1.65
CA THR A 261 21.26 -28.21 -3.12
C THR A 261 20.18 -27.34 -3.78
N ASN A 262 20.40 -26.87 -5.01
CA ASN A 262 19.39 -26.13 -5.82
C ASN A 262 18.19 -27.00 -6.26
N GLU A 263 17.90 -28.08 -5.52
CA GLU A 263 16.86 -29.05 -5.83
C GLU A 263 15.51 -28.58 -5.30
N VAL A 264 14.44 -28.90 -6.04
CA VAL A 264 13.08 -28.49 -5.69
C VAL A 264 12.56 -29.36 -4.55
N VAL A 265 12.18 -28.72 -3.45
CA VAL A 265 11.49 -29.37 -2.32
C VAL A 265 10.00 -29.04 -2.39
N CYS A 266 9.16 -30.08 -2.46
CA CYS A 266 7.71 -29.90 -2.38
C CYS A 266 7.23 -30.02 -0.92
N VAL A 267 6.65 -28.95 -0.39
CA VAL A 267 6.06 -28.94 0.96
C VAL A 267 4.55 -29.11 0.84
N CYS A 268 3.99 -30.13 1.49
CA CYS A 268 2.55 -30.41 1.48
C CYS A 268 2.00 -30.48 2.90
N ILE A 269 0.97 -29.67 3.19
CA ILE A 269 0.21 -29.74 4.43
C ILE A 269 -1.11 -30.45 4.13
N PHE A 270 -1.44 -31.52 4.84
CA PHE A 270 -2.57 -32.38 4.47
C PHE A 270 -3.37 -32.91 5.66
N ARG A 271 -4.63 -33.29 5.39
CA ARG A 271 -5.58 -33.94 6.31
C ARG A 271 -6.54 -34.80 5.49
N ASN A 272 -6.86 -36.00 5.96
CA ASN A 272 -7.68 -37.00 5.26
C ASN A 272 -7.17 -37.29 3.84
N PHE A 273 -5.84 -37.37 3.68
CA PHE A 273 -5.21 -37.37 2.35
C PHE A 273 -4.89 -38.76 1.81
N GLY A 274 -5.05 -39.81 2.64
CA GLY A 274 -4.64 -41.18 2.32
C GLY A 274 -5.10 -41.68 0.95
N ASP A 275 -6.38 -41.47 0.60
CA ASP A 275 -6.98 -41.94 -0.66
C ASP A 275 -6.44 -41.25 -1.91
N PHE A 276 -5.94 -40.02 -1.77
CA PHE A 276 -5.40 -39.22 -2.88
C PHE A 276 -3.87 -39.19 -2.90
N PHE A 277 -3.22 -39.50 -1.77
CA PHE A 277 -1.78 -39.37 -1.59
C PHE A 277 -0.99 -40.12 -2.67
N GLN A 278 -1.38 -41.36 -3.00
CA GLN A 278 -0.68 -42.15 -4.02
C GLN A 278 -0.66 -41.45 -5.39
N LYS A 279 -1.79 -40.90 -5.84
CA LYS A 279 -1.87 -40.20 -7.13
C LYS A 279 -1.06 -38.90 -7.09
N TRP A 280 -1.15 -38.18 -5.98
CA TRP A 280 -0.44 -36.93 -5.77
C TRP A 280 1.08 -37.15 -5.79
N ILE A 281 1.59 -38.07 -4.96
CA ILE A 281 3.03 -38.31 -4.87
C ILE A 281 3.58 -38.80 -6.22
N THR A 282 2.87 -39.71 -6.89
CA THR A 282 3.26 -40.22 -8.22
C THR A 282 3.35 -39.09 -9.25
N HIS A 283 2.38 -38.18 -9.28
CA HIS A 283 2.41 -37.04 -10.21
C HIS A 283 3.65 -36.17 -10.02
N TYR A 284 3.98 -35.83 -8.77
CA TYR A 284 5.13 -34.98 -8.48
C TYR A 284 6.46 -35.70 -8.73
N THR A 285 6.54 -37.00 -8.46
CA THR A 285 7.71 -37.80 -8.82
C THR A 285 7.90 -37.88 -10.33
N ASP A 286 6.82 -38.04 -11.11
CA ASP A 286 6.87 -38.13 -12.57
C ASP A 286 7.37 -36.85 -13.23
N ILE A 287 7.13 -35.68 -12.61
CA ILE A 287 7.65 -34.38 -13.08
C ILE A 287 9.02 -34.02 -12.48
N GLY A 288 9.68 -34.97 -11.79
CA GLY A 288 11.06 -34.85 -11.34
C GLY A 288 11.25 -34.30 -9.92
N VAL A 289 10.19 -34.19 -9.11
CA VAL A 289 10.33 -33.85 -7.68
C VAL A 289 10.67 -35.12 -6.90
N ASN A 290 11.81 -35.11 -6.23
CA ASN A 290 12.30 -36.24 -5.43
C ASN A 290 12.50 -35.89 -3.95
N LYS A 291 12.22 -34.65 -3.55
CA LYS A 291 12.35 -34.16 -2.17
C LYS A 291 11.03 -33.62 -1.64
N PHE A 292 10.55 -34.18 -0.54
CA PHE A 292 9.26 -33.81 0.03
C PHE A 292 9.35 -33.51 1.53
N VAL A 293 8.61 -32.49 1.96
CA VAL A 293 8.28 -32.24 3.36
C VAL A 293 6.78 -32.34 3.51
N LEU A 294 6.31 -33.39 4.18
CA LEU A 294 4.89 -33.64 4.37
C LEU A 294 4.50 -33.30 5.81
N ILE A 295 3.52 -32.45 6.00
CA ILE A 295 3.04 -31.99 7.30
C ILE A 295 1.61 -32.51 7.48
N ASN A 296 1.45 -33.56 8.30
CA ASN A 296 0.15 -34.12 8.63
C ASN A 296 -0.53 -33.30 9.72
N CYS A 297 -1.78 -32.89 9.43
CA CYS A 297 -2.69 -32.18 10.33
C CYS A 297 -3.97 -32.99 10.63
N GLY A 298 -4.01 -34.26 10.19
CA GLY A 298 -5.12 -35.21 10.32
C GLY A 298 -4.88 -36.30 11.37
N GLU A 299 -5.60 -37.42 11.23
CA GLU A 299 -5.54 -38.51 12.20
C GLU A 299 -4.24 -39.32 12.09
N THR A 300 -3.87 -40.02 13.17
CA THR A 300 -2.60 -40.79 13.22
C THR A 300 -2.61 -41.96 12.24
N GLU A 301 -3.78 -42.56 11.97
CA GLU A 301 -3.95 -43.72 11.08
C GLU A 301 -3.60 -43.42 9.61
N GLU A 302 -3.70 -42.16 9.19
CA GLU A 302 -3.30 -41.72 7.86
C GLU A 302 -1.79 -41.83 7.61
N LEU A 303 -0.97 -41.66 8.66
CA LEU A 303 0.48 -41.70 8.55
C LEU A 303 0.98 -43.09 8.14
N ASP A 304 0.33 -44.15 8.62
CA ASP A 304 0.69 -45.53 8.28
C ASP A 304 0.35 -45.89 6.83
N LEU A 305 -0.69 -45.28 6.27
CA LEU A 305 -1.04 -45.41 4.85
C LEU A 305 -0.02 -44.66 3.98
N VAL A 306 0.25 -43.39 4.33
CA VAL A 306 1.22 -42.54 3.62
C VAL A 306 2.61 -43.18 3.62
N LYS A 307 3.08 -43.67 4.78
CA LYS A 307 4.39 -44.34 4.90
C LYS A 307 4.53 -45.54 3.97
N ARG A 308 3.50 -46.41 3.91
CA ARG A 308 3.51 -47.59 3.02
C ARG A 308 3.69 -47.22 1.55
N TYR A 309 3.08 -46.12 1.11
CA TYR A 309 3.27 -45.65 -0.26
C TYR A 309 4.67 -45.06 -0.47
N ILE A 310 5.17 -44.26 0.46
CA ILE A 310 6.51 -43.65 0.33
C ILE A 310 7.61 -44.72 0.34
N ASP A 311 7.52 -45.75 1.19
CA ASP A 311 8.50 -46.84 1.26
C ASP A 311 8.67 -47.59 -0.07
N SER A 312 7.68 -47.48 -0.99
CA SER A 312 7.74 -48.06 -2.34
C SER A 312 8.41 -47.17 -3.40
N LEU A 313 8.78 -45.93 -3.04
CA LEU A 313 9.30 -44.90 -3.95
C LEU A 313 10.77 -44.58 -3.63
N ASP A 314 11.53 -44.20 -4.65
CA ASP A 314 12.94 -43.79 -4.50
C ASP A 314 13.05 -42.27 -4.35
N ILE A 315 12.61 -41.75 -3.20
CA ILE A 315 12.54 -40.31 -2.90
C ILE A 315 12.98 -40.01 -1.47
N ASP A 316 13.43 -38.78 -1.23
CA ASP A 316 13.74 -38.26 0.10
C ASP A 316 12.49 -37.56 0.67
N VAL A 317 12.03 -38.02 1.84
CA VAL A 317 10.81 -37.49 2.48
C VAL A 317 11.00 -37.31 3.97
N ASP A 318 10.69 -36.10 4.44
CA ASP A 318 10.46 -35.82 5.85
C ASP A 318 8.97 -35.71 6.12
N VAL A 319 8.46 -36.54 7.04
CA VAL A 319 7.06 -36.48 7.48
C VAL A 319 6.99 -35.93 8.89
N TRP A 320 6.37 -34.76 9.01
CA TRP A 320 6.12 -34.04 10.25
C TRP A 320 4.65 -34.15 10.62
N ARG A 321 4.37 -34.15 11.92
CA ARG A 321 3.02 -34.03 12.48
C ARG A 321 2.89 -32.66 13.10
N TRP A 322 1.85 -31.93 12.69
CA TRP A 322 1.41 -30.73 13.35
C TRP A 322 0.33 -31.06 14.38
N SER A 323 0.52 -30.60 15.62
CA SER A 323 -0.41 -30.86 16.72
C SER A 323 -1.50 -29.79 16.85
N GLY A 324 -1.51 -28.78 15.97
CA GLY A 324 -2.49 -27.70 15.98
C GLY A 324 -3.84 -28.09 15.38
N VAL A 325 -4.83 -27.21 15.57
CA VAL A 325 -6.16 -27.38 14.99
C VAL A 325 -6.18 -26.76 13.61
N PHE A 326 -6.20 -27.58 12.56
CA PHE A 326 -6.38 -27.09 11.19
C PHE A 326 -7.78 -26.53 11.00
N ASN A 327 -7.86 -25.26 10.63
CA ASN A 327 -9.11 -24.59 10.31
C ASN A 327 -9.07 -24.07 8.88
N CYS A 328 -9.73 -24.76 7.95
CA CYS A 328 -9.80 -24.35 6.54
C CYS A 328 -10.47 -22.99 6.32
N ASN A 329 -11.16 -22.45 7.33
CA ASN A 329 -11.91 -21.19 7.26
C ASN A 329 -11.19 -20.00 7.93
N LYS A 330 -9.97 -20.21 8.43
CA LYS A 330 -9.03 -19.14 8.79
C LYS A 330 -7.99 -19.04 7.69
#